data_AF-A0A7S1WGN6-F1
#
_entry.id   AF-A0A7S1WGN6-F1
#
_cell.length_a   1.000
_cell.length_b   1.000
_cell.length_c   1.000
_cell.angle_alpha   90.00
_cell.angle_beta   90.00
_cell.angle_gamma   90.00
#
_symmetry.space_group_name_H-M   'P 1'
#
loop_
_entity.id
_entity.type
_entity.pdbx_description
1 polymer ?
#
loop_
_entity_poly.entity_id
_entity_poly.type
_entity_poly.pdbx_seq_one_letter_code
_entity_poly.pdbx_strand_id
1 'polypeptide(L)'
;WALRGLDWLPVTAVHLEGRAGVQQYFAGGFAALRAHLAPLLPPSALAACERMCGCYGELLLRLARPPLTLVHGDFRLENLRFSTDGVAAFDWQFCCRARGAYDLAYFLALSAPPEERRRRERELLQRYLETCGGEEAARLEEEVRAALLLVLASFIMGVLTASPSTHEM
;
A
#
# COMPACT_ATOMS: atom_id res chain seq x y z
N TRP A 1 19.43 -10.43 10.03
CA TRP A 1 19.72 -9.53 11.16
C TRP A 1 18.64 -8.46 11.31
N ALA A 2 17.86 -8.07 10.29
CA ALA A 2 16.72 -7.17 10.48
C ALA A 2 15.39 -7.85 10.93
N LEU A 3 15.13 -9.11 10.55
CA LEU A 3 13.84 -9.79 10.82
C LEU A 3 13.96 -11.16 11.52
N ARG A 4 15.14 -11.51 12.05
CA ARG A 4 15.30 -12.82 12.73
C ARG A 4 14.42 -12.86 13.99
N GLY A 5 13.68 -13.95 14.19
CA GLY A 5 12.77 -14.11 15.33
C GLY A 5 11.41 -13.44 15.17
N LEU A 6 11.15 -12.78 14.04
CA LEU A 6 9.85 -12.18 13.69
C LEU A 6 9.05 -13.08 12.75
N ASP A 7 9.23 -14.40 12.82
CA ASP A 7 8.51 -15.34 11.96
C ASP A 7 7.01 -15.41 12.25
N TRP A 8 6.61 -14.91 13.43
CA TRP A 8 5.22 -14.71 13.82
C TRP A 8 4.55 -13.53 13.12
N LEU A 9 5.31 -12.57 12.56
CA LEU A 9 4.72 -11.48 11.78
C LEU A 9 4.24 -12.01 10.42
N PRO A 10 3.03 -11.61 9.97
CA PRO A 10 2.52 -12.05 8.69
C PRO A 10 3.39 -11.53 7.54
N VAL A 11 3.36 -12.23 6.41
CA VAL A 11 3.95 -11.74 5.16
C VAL A 11 2.87 -10.96 4.40
N THR A 12 3.12 -9.67 4.18
CA THR A 12 2.17 -8.65 3.69
C THR A 12 1.02 -8.33 4.66
N ALA A 13 0.46 -7.12 4.55
CA ALA A 13 -0.57 -6.60 5.46
C ALA A 13 -1.92 -7.35 5.36
N VAL A 14 -2.15 -8.08 4.26
CA VAL A 14 -3.37 -8.86 4.02
C VAL A 14 -3.15 -10.37 4.10
N HIS A 15 -2.02 -10.81 4.65
CA HIS A 15 -1.60 -12.21 4.81
C HIS A 15 -1.47 -12.98 3.47
N LEU A 16 -0.25 -13.32 3.10
CA LEU A 16 0.04 -13.98 1.83
C LEU A 16 -0.67 -15.33 1.66
N GLU A 17 -0.92 -16.05 2.76
CA GLU A 17 -1.66 -17.32 2.79
C GLU A 17 -3.11 -17.13 2.30
N GLY A 18 -3.70 -15.97 2.58
CA GLY A 18 -5.06 -15.58 2.18
C GLY A 18 -5.18 -14.99 0.77
N ARG A 19 -4.09 -14.91 0.00
CA ARG A 19 -4.02 -14.16 -1.29
C ARG A 19 -5.17 -14.44 -2.26
N ALA A 20 -5.59 -15.70 -2.38
CA ALA A 20 -6.66 -16.09 -3.31
C ALA A 20 -8.01 -15.54 -2.84
N GLY A 21 -8.29 -15.64 -1.54
CA GLY A 21 -9.47 -15.07 -0.92
C GLY A 21 -9.49 -13.54 -1.02
N VAL A 22 -8.36 -12.87 -0.76
CA VAL A 22 -8.28 -11.41 -0.88
C VAL A 22 -8.47 -10.94 -2.34
N GLN A 23 -7.91 -11.67 -3.31
CA GLN A 23 -8.15 -11.36 -4.73
C GLN A 23 -9.63 -11.51 -5.11
N GLN A 24 -10.29 -12.59 -4.66
CA GLN A 24 -11.72 -12.79 -4.88
C GLN A 24 -12.55 -11.68 -4.20
N TYR A 25 -12.19 -11.31 -2.98
CA TYR A 25 -12.83 -10.25 -2.22
C TYR A 25 -12.71 -8.89 -2.93
N PHE A 26 -11.50 -8.54 -3.38
CA PHE A 26 -11.28 -7.33 -4.20
C PHE A 26 -12.10 -7.38 -5.50
N ALA A 27 -12.09 -8.50 -6.23
CA ALA A 27 -12.81 -8.62 -7.50
C ALA A 27 -14.33 -8.48 -7.32
N GLY A 28 -14.91 -9.14 -6.31
CA GLY A 28 -16.32 -9.02 -5.97
C GLY A 28 -16.69 -7.60 -5.53
N GLY A 29 -15.85 -6.99 -4.70
CA GLY A 29 -15.99 -5.61 -4.25
C GLY A 29 -15.94 -4.58 -5.37
N PHE A 30 -14.96 -4.71 -6.25
CA PHE A 30 -14.83 -3.86 -7.42
C PHE A 30 -16.04 -4.03 -8.36
N ALA A 31 -16.51 -5.25 -8.59
CA ALA A 31 -17.70 -5.49 -9.39
C ALA A 31 -18.95 -4.81 -8.80
N ALA A 32 -19.15 -4.90 -7.49
CA ALA A 32 -20.27 -4.26 -6.80
C ALA A 32 -20.20 -2.72 -6.85
N LEU A 33 -19.00 -2.15 -6.75
CA LEU A 33 -18.79 -0.70 -6.69
C LEU A 33 -18.50 -0.05 -8.05
N ARG A 34 -18.31 -0.83 -9.12
CA ARG A 34 -17.83 -0.32 -10.43
C ARG A 34 -18.64 0.86 -10.95
N ALA A 35 -19.97 0.79 -10.87
CA ALA A 35 -20.85 1.87 -11.32
C ALA A 35 -20.66 3.17 -10.53
N HIS A 36 -20.38 3.08 -9.23
CA HIS A 36 -20.10 4.22 -8.36
C HIS A 36 -18.67 4.75 -8.54
N LEU A 37 -17.70 3.87 -8.82
CA LEU A 37 -16.30 4.24 -9.02
C LEU A 37 -16.04 4.86 -10.40
N ALA A 38 -16.77 4.45 -11.44
CA ALA A 38 -16.58 4.92 -12.81
C ALA A 38 -16.58 6.46 -12.97
N PRO A 39 -17.49 7.24 -12.35
CA PRO A 39 -17.43 8.70 -12.43
C PRO A 39 -16.36 9.34 -11.53
N LEU A 40 -15.84 8.62 -10.54
CA LEU A 40 -14.88 9.13 -9.55
C LEU A 40 -13.41 8.89 -9.96
N LEU A 41 -13.17 7.86 -10.78
CA LEU A 41 -11.83 7.43 -11.17
C LEU A 41 -11.51 7.82 -12.61
N PRO A 42 -10.25 8.23 -12.90
CA PRO A 42 -9.77 8.30 -14.27
C PRO A 42 -9.91 6.95 -15.00
N PRO A 43 -10.13 6.93 -16.33
CA PRO A 43 -10.25 5.68 -17.10
C PRO A 43 -9.07 4.72 -16.90
N SER A 44 -7.86 5.25 -16.75
CA SER A 44 -6.65 4.47 -16.50
C SER A 44 -6.65 3.77 -15.14
N ALA A 45 -7.20 4.42 -14.10
CA ALA A 45 -7.33 3.85 -12.76
C ALA A 45 -8.44 2.78 -12.74
N LEU A 46 -9.58 3.03 -13.41
CA LEU A 46 -10.64 2.05 -13.55
C LEU A 46 -10.15 0.78 -14.27
N ALA A 47 -9.43 0.94 -15.38
CA ALA A 47 -8.82 -0.17 -16.10
C ALA A 47 -7.74 -0.90 -15.28
N ALA A 48 -7.04 -0.20 -14.39
CA ALA A 48 -6.11 -0.83 -13.45
C ALA A 48 -6.85 -1.71 -12.44
N CYS A 49 -7.95 -1.22 -11.84
CA CYS A 49 -8.80 -2.02 -10.95
C CYS A 49 -9.37 -3.26 -11.66
N GLU A 50 -9.83 -3.11 -12.91
CA GLU A 50 -10.30 -4.24 -13.73
C GLU A 50 -9.20 -5.31 -13.90
N ARG A 51 -7.97 -4.91 -14.24
CA ARG A 51 -6.84 -5.85 -14.36
C ARG A 51 -6.50 -6.51 -13.01
N MET A 52 -6.55 -5.74 -11.92
CA MET A 52 -6.25 -6.22 -10.58
C MET A 52 -7.17 -7.35 -10.13
N CYS A 53 -8.40 -7.44 -10.64
CA CYS A 53 -9.30 -8.56 -10.35
C CYS A 53 -8.66 -9.93 -10.67
N GLY A 54 -7.77 -9.99 -11.68
CA GLY A 54 -7.04 -11.19 -12.07
C GLY A 54 -5.62 -11.30 -11.52
N CYS A 55 -5.00 -10.19 -11.09
CA CYS A 55 -3.57 -10.16 -10.74
C CYS A 55 -3.22 -9.63 -9.34
N TYR A 56 -4.22 -9.38 -8.47
CA TYR A 56 -3.97 -8.92 -7.10
C TYR A 56 -2.99 -9.82 -6.33
N GLY A 57 -3.15 -11.15 -6.42
CA GLY A 57 -2.26 -12.10 -5.76
C GLY A 57 -0.81 -12.04 -6.26
N GLU A 58 -0.60 -11.70 -7.53
CA GLU A 58 0.74 -11.52 -8.09
C GLU A 58 1.40 -10.24 -7.56
N LEU A 59 0.62 -9.16 -7.37
CA LEU A 59 1.12 -7.94 -6.72
C LEU A 59 1.58 -8.22 -5.28
N LEU A 60 0.81 -9.02 -4.52
CA LEU A 60 1.23 -9.47 -3.18
C LEU A 60 2.52 -10.28 -3.22
N LEU A 61 2.61 -11.26 -4.14
CA LEU A 61 3.81 -12.09 -4.29
C LEU A 61 5.05 -11.27 -4.61
N ARG A 62 4.93 -10.22 -5.43
CA ARG A 62 6.03 -9.30 -5.72
C ARG A 62 6.56 -8.63 -4.46
N LEU A 63 5.66 -8.11 -3.61
CA LEU A 63 6.04 -7.46 -2.35
C LEU A 63 6.45 -8.43 -1.24
N ALA A 64 6.15 -9.72 -1.38
CA ALA A 64 6.57 -10.76 -0.46
C ALA A 64 7.96 -11.35 -0.75
N ARG A 65 8.61 -10.97 -1.87
CA ARG A 65 9.95 -11.47 -2.20
C ARG A 65 11.03 -10.71 -1.41
N PRO A 66 12.17 -11.34 -1.05
CA PRO A 66 13.30 -10.64 -0.44
C PRO A 66 13.88 -9.52 -1.32
N PRO A 67 14.52 -8.48 -0.74
CA PRO A 67 14.65 -8.20 0.69
C PRO A 67 13.33 -7.92 1.41
N LEU A 68 13.11 -8.55 2.56
CA LEU A 68 11.97 -8.27 3.44
C LEU A 68 12.41 -7.30 4.54
N THR A 69 11.57 -6.31 4.82
CA THR A 69 11.73 -5.33 5.90
C THR A 69 10.54 -5.42 6.86
N LEU A 70 10.68 -4.81 8.03
CA LEU A 70 9.52 -4.50 8.86
C LEU A 70 8.74 -3.39 8.15
N VAL A 71 7.47 -3.63 7.90
CA VAL A 71 6.54 -2.71 7.24
C VAL A 71 5.47 -2.33 8.25
N HIS A 72 5.18 -1.04 8.37
CA HIS A 72 4.13 -0.50 9.23
C HIS A 72 2.74 -0.89 8.73
N GLY A 73 2.53 -0.88 7.41
CA GLY A 73 1.29 -1.30 6.77
C GLY A 73 0.24 -0.20 6.60
N ASP A 74 0.47 0.96 7.24
CA ASP A 74 -0.35 2.19 7.14
C ASP A 74 0.55 3.43 7.38
N PHE A 75 1.67 3.49 6.68
CA PHE A 75 2.70 4.52 6.90
C PHE A 75 2.33 5.86 6.24
N ARG A 76 1.42 6.60 6.88
CA ARG A 76 0.90 7.90 6.45
C ARG A 76 1.19 8.99 7.47
N LEU A 77 1.20 10.24 7.03
CA LEU A 77 1.57 11.40 7.86
C LEU A 77 0.79 11.48 9.17
N GLU A 78 -0.48 11.08 9.17
CA GLU A 78 -1.35 11.10 10.34
C GLU A 78 -0.87 10.14 11.45
N ASN A 79 -0.18 9.07 11.06
CA ASN A 79 0.43 8.07 11.95
C ASN A 79 1.87 8.44 12.35
N LEU A 80 2.33 9.64 12.00
CA LEU A 80 3.64 10.17 12.38
C LEU A 80 3.51 11.28 13.41
N ARG A 81 4.48 11.34 14.33
CA ARG A 81 4.70 12.46 15.25
C ARG A 81 6.12 12.98 15.08
N PHE A 82 6.25 14.30 15.09
CA PHE A 82 7.50 15.01 14.86
C PHE A 82 7.92 15.72 16.14
N SER A 83 9.21 15.65 16.43
CA SER A 83 9.87 16.40 17.50
C SER A 83 11.21 16.93 17.00
N THR A 84 11.90 17.72 17.82
CA THR A 84 13.29 18.13 17.54
C THR A 84 14.24 16.94 17.46
N ASP A 85 13.90 15.83 18.11
CA ASP A 85 14.78 14.67 18.28
C ASP A 85 14.54 13.60 17.21
N GLY A 86 13.49 13.76 16.39
CA GLY A 86 13.19 12.88 15.28
C GLY A 86 11.71 12.64 15.03
N VAL A 87 11.43 11.55 14.33
CA VAL A 87 10.08 11.13 13.92
C VAL A 87 9.75 9.79 14.57
N ALA A 88 8.54 9.69 15.13
CA ALA A 88 8.01 8.45 15.67
C ALA A 88 6.74 8.05 14.92
N ALA A 89 6.63 6.77 14.55
CA ALA A 89 5.42 6.18 13.99
C ALA A 89 4.63 5.44 15.09
N PHE A 90 3.31 5.56 15.07
CA PHE A 90 2.39 4.86 15.97
C PHE A 90 1.28 4.18 15.16
N ASP A 91 0.45 3.37 15.83
CA ASP A 91 -0.60 2.55 15.18
C ASP A 91 -0.06 1.45 14.25
N TRP A 92 0.69 0.52 14.85
CA TRP A 92 1.33 -0.61 14.16
C TRP A 92 0.38 -1.82 13.93
N GLN A 93 -0.93 -1.61 13.90
CA GLN A 93 -1.91 -2.70 13.82
C GLN A 93 -1.80 -3.54 12.53
N PHE A 94 -1.25 -2.97 11.46
CA PHE A 94 -1.04 -3.63 10.16
C PHE A 94 0.42 -4.07 9.92
N CYS A 95 1.23 -4.13 10.98
CA CYS A 95 2.64 -4.43 10.83
C CYS A 95 2.88 -5.83 10.26
N CYS A 96 3.80 -5.92 9.29
CA CYS A 96 4.07 -7.15 8.57
C CYS A 96 5.50 -7.20 8.03
N ARG A 97 5.85 -8.32 7.42
CA ARG A 97 7.08 -8.48 6.64
C ARG A 97 6.73 -8.34 5.16
N ALA A 98 7.30 -7.35 4.49
CA ALA A 98 7.13 -7.12 3.06
C ALA A 98 8.30 -6.28 2.53
N ARG A 99 8.28 -5.96 1.24
CA ARG A 99 9.14 -4.93 0.65
C ARG A 99 8.83 -3.57 1.25
N GLY A 100 9.85 -2.84 1.67
CA GLY A 100 9.73 -1.48 2.20
C GLY A 100 9.08 -0.48 1.24
N ALA A 101 9.06 -0.79 -0.07
CA ALA A 101 8.29 -0.06 -1.07
C ALA A 101 6.80 0.07 -0.74
N TYR A 102 6.22 -0.84 0.06
CA TYR A 102 4.83 -0.77 0.51
C TYR A 102 4.55 0.48 1.35
N ASP A 103 5.35 0.72 2.39
CA ASP A 103 5.21 1.91 3.24
C ASP A 103 5.54 3.20 2.46
N LEU A 104 6.51 3.14 1.55
CA LEU A 104 6.83 4.27 0.67
C LEU A 104 5.65 4.64 -0.23
N ALA A 105 4.94 3.65 -0.80
CA ALA A 105 3.75 3.88 -1.60
C ALA A 105 2.59 4.44 -0.76
N TYR A 106 2.36 3.92 0.45
CA TYR A 106 1.38 4.48 1.40
C TYR A 106 1.67 5.95 1.71
N PHE A 107 2.93 6.25 2.02
CA PHE A 107 3.37 7.62 2.30
C PHE A 107 3.13 8.54 1.11
N LEU A 108 3.59 8.16 -0.08
CA LEU A 108 3.43 8.95 -1.31
C LEU A 108 1.96 9.14 -1.70
N ALA A 109 1.11 8.15 -1.48
CA ALA A 109 -0.30 8.22 -1.84
C ALA A 109 -1.13 9.08 -0.87
N LEU A 110 -0.81 9.04 0.43
CA LEU A 110 -1.72 9.52 1.48
C LEU A 110 -1.19 10.69 2.31
N SER A 111 0.08 11.09 2.15
CA SER A 111 0.71 12.11 3.01
C SER A 111 0.79 13.51 2.40
N ALA A 112 0.39 13.69 1.13
CA ALA A 112 0.46 14.99 0.46
C ALA A 112 -0.58 15.11 -0.66
N PRO A 113 -1.02 16.35 -0.99
CA PRO A 113 -1.83 16.60 -2.18
C PRO A 113 -1.12 16.14 -3.48
N PRO A 114 -1.87 15.76 -4.54
CA PRO A 114 -1.28 15.24 -5.77
C PRO A 114 -0.23 16.16 -6.43
N GLU A 115 -0.41 17.48 -6.33
CA GLU A 115 0.52 18.47 -6.89
C GLU A 115 1.87 18.43 -6.17
N GLU A 116 1.84 18.39 -4.83
CA GLU A 116 3.01 18.33 -3.97
C GLU A 116 3.74 17.00 -4.15
N ARG A 117 2.98 15.89 -4.20
CA ARG A 117 3.53 14.56 -4.48
C ARG A 117 4.26 14.56 -5.82
N ARG A 118 3.63 15.00 -6.91
CA ARG A 118 4.25 15.04 -8.26
C ARG A 118 5.54 15.86 -8.29
N ARG A 119 5.60 16.97 -7.53
CA ARG A 119 6.80 17.81 -7.45
C ARG A 119 7.96 17.10 -6.75
N ARG A 120 7.69 16.32 -5.71
CA ARG A 120 8.71 15.74 -4.81
C ARG A 120 8.96 14.26 -4.99
N GLU A 121 8.13 13.55 -5.75
CA GLU A 121 8.16 12.09 -5.89
C GLU A 121 9.56 11.58 -6.23
N ARG A 122 10.22 12.15 -7.26
CA ARG A 122 11.57 11.76 -7.65
C ARG A 122 12.60 11.99 -6.54
N GLU A 123 12.54 13.13 -5.86
CA GLU A 123 13.44 13.47 -4.75
C GLU A 123 13.25 12.48 -3.58
N LEU A 124 11.99 12.17 -3.24
CA LEU A 124 11.66 11.24 -2.15
C LEU A 124 12.13 9.81 -2.45
N LEU A 125 11.90 9.33 -3.68
CA LEU A 125 12.38 8.02 -4.12
C LEU A 125 13.91 7.93 -4.07
N GLN A 126 14.60 8.98 -4.53
CA GLN A 126 16.05 9.04 -4.49
C GLN A 126 16.59 9.01 -3.06
N ARG A 127 16.04 9.82 -2.15
CA ARG A 127 16.43 9.81 -0.73
C ARG A 127 16.22 8.46 -0.07
N TYR A 128 15.11 7.78 -0.41
CA TYR A 128 14.83 6.44 0.11
C TYR A 128 15.90 5.44 -0.35
N LEU A 129 16.28 5.45 -1.64
CA LEU A 129 17.34 4.59 -2.19
C LEU A 129 18.70 4.83 -1.53
N GLU A 130 19.09 6.11 -1.42
CA GLU A 130 20.36 6.53 -0.81
C GLU A 130 20.45 6.05 0.64
N THR A 131 19.36 6.15 1.40
CA THR A 131 19.28 5.68 2.80
C THR A 131 19.34 4.15 2.89
N CYS A 132 18.77 3.44 1.92
CA CYS A 132 18.76 1.97 1.91
C CYS A 132 20.05 1.35 1.31
N GLY A 133 20.99 2.16 0.83
CA GLY A 133 22.26 1.70 0.27
C GLY A 133 22.13 0.87 -1.02
N GLY A 134 21.06 1.08 -1.80
CA GLY A 134 20.76 0.27 -3.00
C GLY A 134 20.95 1.01 -4.33
N GLU A 135 21.38 0.29 -5.37
CA GLU A 135 21.68 0.82 -6.71
C GLU A 135 20.56 0.60 -7.75
N GLU A 136 19.44 -0.06 -7.41
CA GLU A 136 18.39 -0.43 -8.38
C GLU A 136 17.16 0.48 -8.35
N ALA A 137 17.32 1.75 -8.74
CA ALA A 137 16.23 2.73 -8.79
C ALA A 137 15.01 2.27 -9.60
N ALA A 138 15.25 1.63 -10.76
CA ALA A 138 14.18 1.12 -11.62
C ALA A 138 13.32 0.05 -10.92
N ARG A 139 13.95 -0.84 -10.16
CA ARG A 139 13.23 -1.87 -9.39
C ARG A 139 12.39 -1.24 -8.28
N LEU A 140 12.90 -0.23 -7.58
CA LEU A 140 12.11 0.47 -6.57
C LEU A 140 10.88 1.13 -7.19
N GLU A 141 11.04 1.78 -8.34
CA GLU A 141 9.89 2.38 -9.04
C GLU A 141 8.82 1.34 -9.40
N GLU A 142 9.23 0.17 -9.89
CA GLU A 142 8.30 -0.93 -10.18
C GLU A 142 7.60 -1.46 -8.91
N GLU A 143 8.35 -1.63 -7.81
CA GLU A 143 7.83 -2.08 -6.53
C GLU A 143 6.85 -1.06 -5.92
N VAL A 144 7.16 0.24 -6.02
CA VAL A 144 6.27 1.34 -5.61
C VAL A 144 5.01 1.37 -6.47
N ARG A 145 5.12 1.21 -7.80
CA ARG A 145 3.94 1.13 -8.69
C ARG A 145 3.05 -0.06 -8.34
N ALA A 146 3.63 -1.22 -8.05
CA ALA A 146 2.87 -2.39 -7.61
C ALA A 146 2.18 -2.14 -6.25
N ALA A 147 2.87 -1.49 -5.32
CA ALA A 147 2.31 -1.15 -4.02
C ALA A 147 1.20 -0.08 -4.10
N LEU A 148 1.32 0.94 -4.96
CA LEU A 148 0.28 1.94 -5.18
C LEU A 148 -1.04 1.33 -5.66
N LEU A 149 -0.98 0.25 -6.44
CA LEU A 149 -2.17 -0.52 -6.83
C LEU A 149 -2.82 -1.18 -5.60
N LEU A 150 -2.02 -1.80 -4.72
CA LEU A 150 -2.53 -2.40 -3.49
C LEU A 150 -3.12 -1.37 -2.52
N VAL A 151 -2.52 -0.18 -2.44
CA VAL A 151 -3.08 0.98 -1.71
C VAL A 151 -4.44 1.34 -2.27
N LEU A 152 -4.58 1.50 -3.60
CA LEU A 152 -5.87 1.80 -4.21
C LEU A 152 -6.93 0.72 -3.89
N ALA A 153 -6.53 -0.55 -3.91
CA ALA A 153 -7.42 -1.65 -3.57
C ALA A 153 -7.85 -1.66 -2.10
N SER A 154 -7.01 -1.22 -1.16
CA SER A 154 -7.38 -1.15 0.26
C SER A 154 -8.54 -0.18 0.49
N PHE A 155 -8.61 0.94 -0.25
CA PHE A 155 -9.76 1.85 -0.19
C PHE A 155 -11.05 1.23 -0.75
N ILE A 156 -10.96 0.52 -1.88
CA ILE A 156 -12.13 -0.17 -2.45
C ILE A 156 -12.64 -1.25 -1.49
N MET A 157 -11.74 -2.03 -0.90
CA MET A 157 -12.08 -3.05 0.08
C MET A 157 -12.62 -2.46 1.39
N GLY A 158 -12.08 -1.32 1.82
CA GLY A 158 -12.51 -0.60 3.01
C GLY A 158 -13.97 -0.11 2.92
N VAL A 159 -14.39 0.37 1.76
CA VAL A 159 -15.79 0.78 1.52
C VAL A 159 -16.77 -0.38 1.75
N LEU A 160 -16.39 -1.62 1.41
CA LEU A 160 -17.25 -2.80 1.63
C LEU A 160 -17.38 -3.18 3.10
N THR A 161 -16.37 -2.84 3.92
CA THR A 161 -16.37 -3.11 5.37
C THR A 161 -17.05 -2.00 6.17
N ALA A 162 -17.27 -0.83 5.57
CA ALA A 162 -18.03 0.24 6.21
C ALA A 162 -19.51 -0.18 6.27
N SER A 163 -20.02 -0.46 7.47
CA SER A 163 -21.45 -0.76 7.66
C SER A 163 -22.30 0.45 7.22
N PRO A 164 -23.51 0.25 6.64
CA PRO A 164 -24.39 1.34 6.20
C PRO A 164 -24.93 2.28 7.29
N SER A 165 -24.46 2.20 8.53
CA SER A 165 -25.15 2.75 9.69
C SER A 165 -24.30 3.77 10.46
N THR A 166 -24.43 5.06 10.13
CA THR A 166 -24.26 6.21 11.06
C THR A 166 -24.84 7.55 10.55
N HIS A 167 -25.83 7.56 9.66
CA HIS A 167 -26.54 8.80 9.30
C HIS A 167 -28.07 8.65 9.37
N GLU A 168 -28.56 8.12 10.49
CA GLU A 168 -29.92 8.39 10.99
C GLU A 168 -29.85 8.50 12.52
N MET A 169 -29.61 9.73 12.99
CA MET A 169 -29.88 10.24 14.35
C MET A 169 -29.90 11.76 14.25
#